data_AF-A0A959T178-F1
#
_entry.id   AF-A0A959T178-F1
#
_cell.length_a   1.000
_cell.length_b   1.000
_cell.length_c   1.000
_cell.angle_alpha   90.00
_cell.angle_beta   90.00
_cell.angle_gamma   90.00
#
_symmetry.space_group_name_H-M   'P 1'
#
loop_
_entity.id
_entity.type
_entity.pdbx_description
1 polymer ?
#
loop_
_entity_poly.entity_id
_entity_poly.type
_entity_poly.pdbx_seq_one_letter_code
_entity_poly.pdbx_strand_id
1 'polypeptide(L)' 'EPDYDLMTLEEVEAYIKKNGHLPNVPSAREVEENGLGLGEMNKILLEKVEELTLHLIEQQKRLDEQAAMIQDLLKQ' A
#
# COMPACT_ATOMS: atom_id res chain seq x y z
N GLU A 1 -15.36 0.00 12.66
CA GLU A 1 -14.44 0.86 11.88
C GLU A 1 -14.72 0.56 10.42
N PRO A 2 -14.54 1.50 9.47
CA PRO A 2 -14.71 1.13 8.07
C PRO A 2 -13.61 0.10 7.78
N ASP A 3 -14.03 -1.14 7.53
CA ASP A 3 -13.18 -2.17 6.94
C ASP A 3 -12.72 -1.63 5.59
N TYR A 4 -11.60 -0.92 5.58
CA TYR A 4 -10.88 -0.65 4.34
C TYR A 4 -10.43 -2.01 3.85
N ASP A 5 -11.00 -2.44 2.73
CA ASP A 5 -10.60 -3.65 2.04
C ASP A 5 -9.18 -3.41 1.52
N LEU A 6 -8.19 -3.76 2.35
CA LEU A 6 -6.78 -3.55 2.07
C LEU A 6 -6.41 -4.38 0.85
N MET A 7 -6.31 -3.73 -0.30
CA MET A 7 -5.88 -4.38 -1.55
C MET A 7 -4.52 -5.03 -1.36
N THR A 8 -4.34 -6.22 -1.92
CA THR A 8 -3.02 -6.86 -1.98
C THR A 8 -2.05 -6.03 -2.82
N LEU A 9 -0.74 -6.15 -2.58
CA LEU A 9 0.27 -5.44 -3.38
C LEU A 9 0.19 -5.82 -4.87
N GLU A 10 -0.21 -7.07 -5.17
CA GLU A 10 -0.47 -7.54 -6.52
C GLU A 10 -1.65 -6.80 -7.19
N GLU A 11 -2.76 -6.61 -6.47
CA GLU A 11 -3.91 -5.86 -6.98
C GLU A 11 -3.59 -4.38 -7.15
N VAL A 12 -2.85 -3.80 -6.21
CA VAL A 12 -2.35 -2.42 -6.30
C VAL A 12 -1.45 -2.26 -7.54
N GLU A 13 -0.52 -3.19 -7.77
CA GLU A 13 0.35 -3.16 -8.95
C GLU A 13 -0.46 -3.25 -10.25
N ALA A 14 -1.44 -4.16 -10.31
CA ALA A 14 -2.32 -4.29 -11.47
C ALA A 14 -3.13 -3.01 -11.74
N TYR A 15 -3.63 -2.36 -10.67
CA TYR A 15 -4.33 -1.10 -10.77
C TYR A 15 -3.42 0.03 -11.31
N ILE A 16 -2.20 0.15 -10.77
CA ILE A 16 -1.23 1.16 -11.22
C ILE A 16 -0.87 0.93 -12.69
N LYS A 17 -0.64 -0.31 -13.11
CA LYS A 17 -0.35 -0.64 -14.52
C LYS A 17 -1.49 -0.25 -15.46
N LYS A 18 -2.74 -0.39 -15.00
CA LYS A 18 -3.93 -0.09 -15.80
C LYS A 18 -4.25 1.41 -15.84
N ASN A 19 -4.14 2.11 -14.71
CA ASN A 19 -4.66 3.47 -14.54
C ASN A 19 -3.57 4.54 -14.43
N GLY A 20 -2.31 4.17 -14.15
CA GLY A 20 -1.17 5.09 -14.04
C GLY A 20 -1.07 5.84 -12.71
N HIS A 21 -1.94 5.55 -11.74
CA HIS A 21 -1.93 6.13 -10.41
C HIS A 21 -2.44 5.11 -9.37
N LEU A 22 -2.30 5.44 -8.09
CA LEU A 22 -2.76 4.60 -6.99
C LEU A 22 -4.29 4.54 -6.89
N PRO A 23 -4.87 3.43 -6.40
CA PRO A 23 -6.28 3.37 -6.02
C PRO A 23 -6.66 4.49 -5.05
N ASN A 24 -7.84 5.08 -5.23
CA ASN A 24 -8.37 6.20 -4.41
C ASN A 24 -7.54 7.49 -4.43
N VAL A 25 -6.48 7.57 -5.24
CA VAL A 25 -5.70 8.79 -5.45
C VAL A 25 -6.10 9.36 -6.80
N PRO A 26 -6.50 10.64 -6.91
CA PRO A 26 -6.79 11.26 -8.20
C PRO A 26 -5.53 11.26 -9.07
N SER A 27 -5.70 11.12 -10.37
CA SER A 27 -4.60 11.23 -11.32
C SER A 27 -4.02 12.65 -11.31
N ALA A 28 -2.75 12.78 -11.68
CA ALA A 28 -2.10 14.09 -11.79
C ALA A 28 -2.88 15.06 -12.69
N ARG A 29 -3.49 14.54 -13.77
CA ARG A 29 -4.32 15.32 -14.69
C ARG A 29 -5.60 15.83 -14.03
N GLU A 30 -6.29 14.99 -13.24
CA GLU A 30 -7.50 15.41 -12.53
C GLU A 30 -7.20 16.48 -11.48
N VAL A 31 -6.06 16.37 -10.80
CA VAL A 31 -5.60 17.37 -9.83
C VAL A 31 -5.22 18.68 -10.53
N GLU A 32 -4.60 18.62 -11.71
CA GLU A 32 -4.27 19.81 -12.51
C GLU A 32 -5.52 20.52 -13.04
N GLU A 33 -6.51 19.78 -13.54
CA GLU A 33 -7.74 20.33 -14.12
C GLU A 33 -8.72 20.86 -13.06
N ASN A 34 -8.90 20.15 -11.95
CA ASN A 34 -9.95 20.45 -10.96
C ASN A 34 -9.41 21.03 -9.64
N GLY A 35 -8.09 20.98 -9.44
CA GLY A 35 -7.49 21.25 -8.14
C GLY A 35 -7.77 20.12 -7.14
N LEU A 36 -7.09 20.19 -5.98
CA LEU A 36 -7.36 19.32 -4.85
C LEU A 36 -7.19 20.13 -3.57
N GLY A 37 -8.16 20.06 -2.66
CA GLY A 37 -8.08 20.77 -1.39
C GLY A 37 -6.93 20.22 -0.54
N LEU A 38 -6.16 21.08 0.13
CA LEU A 38 -5.04 20.65 0.98
C LEU A 38 -5.47 19.65 2.07
N GLY A 39 -6.63 19.88 2.69
CA GLY A 39 -7.18 18.96 3.69
C GLY A 39 -7.56 17.60 3.11
N GLU A 40 -8.06 17.57 1.89
CA GLU A 40 -8.41 16.33 1.17
C GLU A 40 -7.15 15.57 0.75
N MET A 41 -6.15 16.29 0.21
CA MET A 41 -4.85 15.71 -0.11
C MET A 41 -4.18 15.09 1.12
N ASN A 42 -4.24 15.76 2.27
CA ASN A 42 -3.70 15.23 3.52
C ASN A 42 -4.47 14.01 4.02
N LYS A 43 -5.80 13.98 3.86
CA LYS A 43 -6.61 12.80 4.21
C LYS A 43 -6.21 11.60 3.36
N ILE A 44 -6.13 11.77 2.04
CA ILE A 44 -5.69 10.72 1.10
C ILE A 44 -4.27 10.26 1.46
N LEU A 45 -3.35 11.18 1.77
CA LEU A 45 -2.00 10.84 2.17
C LEU A 45 -1.97 9.99 3.45
N LEU A 46 -2.76 10.34 4.46
CA LEU A 46 -2.85 9.56 5.71
C LEU A 46 -3.38 8.15 5.46
N GLU A 47 -4.42 8.01 4.64
CA GLU A 47 -4.95 6.70 4.21
C GLU A 47 -3.86 5.85 3.55
N LYS A 48 -3.07 6.44 2.63
CA LYS A 48 -1.97 5.72 1.97
C LYS A 48 -0.81 5.38 2.91
N VAL A 49 -0.52 6.22 3.90
CA VAL A 49 0.48 5.92 4.93
C VAL A 49 0.03 4.75 5.81
N GLU A 50 -1.27 4.67 6.14
CA GLU A 50 -1.83 3.54 6.88
C GLU A 50 -1.74 2.24 6.08
N GLU A 51 -2.18 2.23 4.81
CA GLU A 51 -2.04 1.09 3.90
C GLU A 51 -0.59 0.61 3.78
N LEU A 52 0.36 1.54 3.57
CA LEU A 52 1.79 1.23 3.50
C LEU A 52 2.31 0.62 4.82
N THR A 53 1.85 1.13 5.96
CA THR A 53 2.24 0.61 7.28
C THR A 53 1.75 -0.82 7.48
N LEU A 54 0.51 -1.12 7.06
CA LEU A 54 -0.04 -2.47 7.13
C LEU A 54 0.74 -3.46 6.26
N HIS A 55 1.08 -3.08 5.02
CA HIS A 55 1.91 -3.90 4.15
C HIS A 55 3.33 -4.11 4.70
N LEU A 56 3.92 -3.12 5.37
CA LEU A 56 5.22 -3.27 6.02
C LEU A 56 5.17 -4.24 7.20
N ILE A 57 4.11 -4.19 8.01
CA ILE A 57 3.91 -5.15 9.11
C ILE A 57 3.78 -6.57 8.56
N GLU A 58 3.01 -6.77 7.49
CA GLU A 58 2.88 -8.07 6.84
C GLU A 58 4.21 -8.57 6.26
N GLN A 59 4.96 -7.70 5.58
CA GLN A 59 6.29 -8.04 5.06
C GLN A 59 7.26 -8.41 6.18
N GLN A 60 7.26 -7.70 7.31
CA GLN A 60 8.11 -8.03 8.45
C GLN A 60 7.81 -9.44 8.99
N LYS A 61 6.52 -9.79 9.13
CA LYS A 61 6.13 -11.15 9.56
C LYS A 61 6.68 -12.22 8.60
N ARG A 62 6.55 -12.01 7.29
CA ARG A 62 7.10 -12.93 6.27
C ARG A 62 8.62 -13.05 6.34
N LEU A 63 9.32 -11.95 6.59
CA LEU A 63 10.78 -11.96 6.77
C LEU A 63 11.20 -12.75 8.01
N ASP A 64 10.48 -12.58 9.13
CA ASP A 64 10.75 -13.30 10.37
C ASP A 64 10.52 -14.82 10.20
N GLU A 65 9.44 -15.20 9.51
CA GLU A 65 9.15 -16.60 9.17
C GLU A 65 10.24 -17.21 8.29
N GLN A 66 10.68 -16.49 7.25
CA GLN A 66 11.77 -16.92 6.38
C GLN A 66 13.09 -17.06 7.13
N ALA A 67 13.40 -16.12 8.03
CA ALA A 67 14.61 -16.17 8.86
C ALA A 67 14.61 -17.40 9.77
N ALA A 68 13.47 -17.72 10.39
CA ALA A 68 13.33 -18.92 11.21
C ALA A 68 13.55 -20.21 10.39
N MET A 69 12.94 -20.32 9.21
CA MET A 69 13.13 -21.47 8.32
C MET A 69 14.59 -21.66 7.89
N ILE A 70 15.28 -20.56 7.56
CA ILE A 70 16.71 -20.60 7.20
C ILE A 70 17.54 -21.09 8.38
N GLN A 71 17.29 -20.60 9.60
CA GLN A 71 18.01 -21.06 10.79
C GLN A 71 17.83 -22.55 11.04
N ASP A 72 16.64 -23.09 10.82
CA ASP A 72 16.37 -24.52 11.04
C ASP A 72 16.98 -25.40 9.96
N LEU A 73 17.08 -24.93 8.71
CA LEU A 73 17.82 -25.61 7.65
C LEU A 73 19.34 -25.63 7.92
N LEU A 74 19.90 -24.58 8.52
CA LEU A 74 21.34 -24.50 8.83
C LEU A 74 21.77 -25.34 10.03
N LYS A 75 20.84 -25.81 10.86
CA LYS A 75 21.10 -26.68 12.02
C LYS A 75 21.12 -28.18 11.67
N GLN A 76 20.65 -28.55 10.48
CA GLN A 76 20.64 -29.93 9.97
C GLN A 76 21.99 -30.27 9.33
#